data_AF-A0A8J7LMG4-F1
#
_entry.id   AF-A0A8J7LMG4-F1
#
_cell.length_a   1.000
_cell.length_b   1.000
_cell.length_c   1.000
_cell.angle_alpha   90.00
_cell.angle_beta   90.00
_cell.angle_gamma   90.00
#
_symmetry.space_group_name_H-M   'P 1'
#
loop_
_entity.id
_entity.type
_entity.pdbx_description
1 polymer ?
#
loop_
_entity_poly.entity_id
_entity_poly.type
_entity_poly.pdbx_seq_one_letter_code
_entity_poly.pdbx_strand_id
1 'polypeptide(L)'
;MKRNLSKNRKLKKEILKEYILLNWLLSLIGVVLLFAGIYRFFFLEPSIGINARYLQPTVSNGGVMIIAGLAMVLSVIYRIRKKSRVLKDTLDLEKEKELK
;
A
#
# COMPACT_ATOMS: atom_id res chain seq x y z
N MET A 1 -30.35 -6.95 23.33
CA MET A 1 -29.60 -7.50 22.16
C MET A 1 -29.28 -6.47 21.06
N LYS A 2 -30.18 -5.52 20.69
CA LYS A 2 -29.93 -4.48 19.66
C LYS A 2 -28.74 -3.52 19.91
N ARG A 3 -28.36 -3.24 21.16
CA ARG A 3 -27.24 -2.32 21.48
C ARG A 3 -25.87 -2.82 20.99
N ASN A 4 -25.61 -4.13 21.01
CA ASN A 4 -24.33 -4.70 20.59
C ASN A 4 -24.10 -4.63 19.07
N LEU A 5 -25.17 -4.73 18.27
CA LEU A 5 -25.12 -4.59 16.81
C LEU A 5 -24.69 -3.18 16.38
N SER A 6 -25.18 -2.14 17.06
CA SER A 6 -24.80 -0.75 16.75
C SER A 6 -23.34 -0.44 17.08
N LYS A 7 -22.82 -1.02 18.17
CA LYS A 7 -21.43 -0.85 18.62
C LYS A 7 -20.46 -1.53 17.64
N ASN A 8 -20.79 -2.75 17.18
CA ASN A 8 -20.03 -3.46 16.16
C ASN A 8 -20.02 -2.75 14.80
N ARG A 9 -21.14 -2.13 14.38
CA ARG A 9 -21.19 -1.32 13.15
C ARG A 9 -20.29 -0.10 13.22
N LYS A 10 -20.24 0.60 14.35
CA LYS A 10 -19.33 1.75 14.56
C LYS A 10 -17.86 1.32 14.51
N LEU A 11 -17.51 0.25 15.23
CA LEU A 11 -16.15 -0.29 15.28
C LEU A 11 -15.65 -0.73 13.88
N LYS A 12 -16.48 -1.42 13.11
CA LYS A 12 -16.17 -1.79 11.72
C LYS A 12 -15.88 -0.57 10.84
N LYS A 13 -16.65 0.52 10.99
CA LYS A 13 -16.45 1.76 10.21
C LYS A 13 -15.14 2.46 10.57
N GLU A 14 -14.76 2.49 11.85
CA GLU A 14 -13.47 3.05 12.29
C GLU A 14 -12.29 2.26 11.73
N ILE A 15 -12.30 0.93 11.89
CA ILE A 15 -11.25 0.05 11.34
C ILE A 15 -11.15 0.21 9.81
N LEU A 16 -12.27 0.41 9.12
CA LEU A 16 -12.27 0.64 7.68
C LEU A 16 -11.58 1.96 7.31
N LYS A 17 -11.89 3.03 8.04
CA LYS A 17 -11.30 4.36 7.81
C LYS A 17 -9.79 4.34 8.06
N GLU A 18 -9.35 3.76 9.17
CA GLU A 18 -7.92 3.62 9.48
C GLU A 18 -7.19 2.81 8.40
N TYR A 19 -7.79 1.71 7.95
CA TYR A 19 -7.22 0.90 6.90
C TYR A 19 -7.10 1.63 5.56
N ILE A 20 -8.13 2.39 5.17
CA ILE A 20 -8.10 3.20 3.94
C ILE A 20 -7.01 4.27 4.06
N LEU A 21 -6.90 4.92 5.21
CA LEU A 21 -5.92 5.96 5.45
C LEU A 21 -4.49 5.43 5.40
N LEU A 22 -4.23 4.28 6.04
CA LEU A 22 -2.95 3.57 5.97
C LEU A 22 -2.57 3.20 4.53
N ASN A 23 -3.51 2.66 3.75
CA ASN A 23 -3.26 2.32 2.36
C ASN A 23 -2.95 3.57 1.51
N TRP A 24 -3.65 4.68 1.73
CA TRP A 24 -3.37 5.94 1.05
C TRP A 24 -1.98 6.49 1.39
N LEU A 25 -1.59 6.41 2.66
CA LEU A 25 -0.27 6.84 3.13
C LEU A 25 0.85 5.97 2.54
N LEU A 26 0.66 4.64 2.50
CA LEU A 26 1.56 3.71 1.81
C LEU A 26 1.64 4.00 0.31
N SER A 27 0.52 4.31 -0.34
CA SER A 27 0.50 4.70 -1.75
C SER A 27 1.30 5.96 -2.00
N LEU A 28 1.14 6.98 -1.14
CA LEU A 28 1.84 8.25 -1.26
C LEU A 28 3.35 8.05 -1.10
N ILE A 29 3.78 7.28 -0.10
CA ILE A 29 5.20 6.92 0.10
C ILE A 29 5.75 6.19 -1.14
N GLY A 30 5.00 5.23 -1.67
CA GLY A 30 5.38 4.48 -2.86
C GLY A 30 5.58 5.39 -4.07
N VAL A 31 4.67 6.33 -4.29
CA VAL A 31 4.76 7.32 -5.39
C VAL A 31 5.97 8.24 -5.20
N VAL A 32 6.21 8.75 -3.99
CA VAL A 32 7.38 9.60 -3.69
C VAL A 32 8.68 8.84 -3.95
N LEU A 33 8.78 7.58 -3.51
CA LEU A 33 9.94 6.71 -3.79
C LEU A 33 10.15 6.48 -5.28
N LEU A 34 9.06 6.31 -6.04
CA LEU A 34 9.10 6.11 -7.48
C LEU A 34 9.66 7.34 -8.19
N PHE A 35 9.14 8.53 -7.87
CA PHE A 35 9.64 9.79 -8.43
C PHE A 35 11.08 10.09 -8.00
N ALA A 36 11.42 9.86 -6.73
CA ALA A 36 12.79 10.02 -6.24
C ALA A 36 13.76 9.05 -6.93
N GLY A 37 13.34 7.81 -7.16
CA GLY A 37 14.09 6.79 -7.89
C GLY A 37 14.30 7.17 -9.36
N ILE A 38 13.23 7.61 -10.04
CA ILE A 38 13.30 8.09 -11.44
C ILE A 38 14.24 9.30 -11.52
N TYR A 39 14.06 10.29 -10.67
CA TYR A 39 14.91 11.47 -10.63
C TYR A 39 16.38 11.08 -10.44
N ARG A 40 16.67 10.18 -9.50
CA ARG A 40 18.03 9.69 -9.25
C ARG A 40 18.59 8.86 -10.41
N PHE A 41 17.75 8.12 -11.12
CA PHE A 41 18.18 7.28 -12.23
C PHE A 41 18.56 8.09 -13.48
N PHE A 42 17.83 9.18 -13.75
CA PHE A 42 18.06 9.99 -14.95
C PHE A 42 19.00 11.19 -14.71
N PHE A 43 19.02 11.77 -13.51
CA PHE A 43 19.72 13.04 -13.24
C PHE A 43 20.93 12.91 -12.32
N LEU A 44 21.10 11.78 -11.62
CA LEU A 44 22.29 11.54 -10.79
C LEU A 44 23.16 10.46 -11.44
N GLU A 45 24.47 10.72 -11.45
CA GLU A 45 25.43 9.74 -11.95
C GLU A 45 25.40 8.47 -11.08
N PRO A 46 25.46 7.28 -11.70
CA PRO A 46 25.48 6.02 -10.97
C PRO A 46 26.72 5.94 -10.09
N SER A 47 26.52 5.84 -8.78
CA SER A 47 27.57 5.65 -7.81
C SER A 47 27.96 4.17 -7.76
N ILE A 48 29.23 3.86 -8.01
CA ILE A 48 29.79 2.52 -7.86
C ILE A 48 30.66 2.53 -6.60
N GLY A 49 30.19 1.86 -5.56
CA GLY A 49 30.95 1.66 -4.33
C GLY A 49 31.50 0.24 -4.27
N ILE A 50 32.79 0.09 -3.96
CA ILE A 50 33.37 -1.23 -3.67
C ILE A 50 33.39 -1.38 -2.15
N ASN A 51 32.71 -2.40 -1.64
CA ASN A 51 32.79 -2.71 -0.23
C ASN A 51 34.19 -3.25 0.09
N ALA A 52 34.99 -2.52 0.89
CA ALA A 52 36.36 -2.90 1.22
C ALA A 52 36.49 -4.29 1.87
N ARG A 53 35.41 -4.80 2.48
CA ARG A 53 35.41 -6.10 3.17
C ARG A 53 35.08 -7.28 2.26
N TYR A 54 34.23 -7.08 1.25
CA TYR A 54 33.69 -8.16 0.42
C TYR A 54 34.04 -8.02 -1.07
N LEU A 55 34.71 -6.92 -1.46
CA LEU A 55 35.07 -6.55 -2.84
C LEU A 55 33.90 -6.59 -3.83
N GLN A 56 32.66 -6.66 -3.34
CA GLN A 56 31.48 -6.66 -4.18
C GLN A 56 31.19 -5.24 -4.67
N PRO A 57 31.07 -5.03 -5.99
CA PRO A 57 30.64 -3.77 -6.55
C PRO A 57 29.17 -3.57 -6.21
N THR A 58 28.87 -2.46 -5.53
CA THR A 58 27.51 -2.05 -5.20
C THR A 58 27.18 -0.87 -6.11
N VAL A 59 26.20 -1.05 -7.00
CA VAL A 59 25.76 0.00 -7.92
C VAL A 59 24.54 0.69 -7.33
N SER A 60 24.66 1.98 -7.04
CA SER A 60 23.58 2.83 -6.55
C SER A 60 23.18 3.83 -7.63
N ASN A 61 22.26 3.41 -8.49
CA ASN A 61 21.73 4.19 -9.62
C ASN A 61 20.25 4.60 -9.44
N GLY A 62 19.66 4.35 -8.27
CA GLY A 62 18.23 4.60 -8.03
C GLY A 62 17.28 3.53 -8.59
N GLY A 63 17.76 2.56 -9.37
CA GLY A 63 16.93 1.48 -9.94
C GLY A 63 16.22 0.64 -8.87
N VAL A 64 16.91 0.37 -7.75
CA VAL A 64 16.30 -0.31 -6.60
C VAL A 64 15.14 0.51 -6.01
N MET A 65 15.25 1.83 -5.95
CA MET A 65 14.17 2.71 -5.46
C MET A 65 12.96 2.69 -6.41
N ILE A 66 13.20 2.67 -7.72
CA ILE A 66 12.13 2.57 -8.73
C ILE A 66 11.37 1.26 -8.56
N ILE A 67 12.08 0.13 -8.50
CA ILE A 67 11.46 -1.19 -8.36
C ILE A 67 10.69 -1.28 -7.04
N ALA A 68 11.29 -0.82 -5.93
CA ALA A 68 10.63 -0.81 -4.62
C ALA A 68 9.37 0.05 -4.61
N GLY A 69 9.44 1.28 -5.16
CA GLY A 69 8.30 2.17 -5.29
C GLY A 69 7.18 1.57 -6.13
N LEU A 70 7.52 0.97 -7.28
CA LEU A 70 6.55 0.31 -8.16
C LEU A 70 5.87 -0.88 -7.48
N ALA A 71 6.64 -1.75 -6.82
CA ALA A 71 6.12 -2.90 -6.10
C ALA A 71 5.17 -2.47 -4.96
N MET A 72 5.50 -1.38 -4.28
CA MET A 72 4.70 -0.82 -3.19
C MET A 72 3.37 -0.26 -3.70
N VAL A 73 3.38 0.51 -4.80
CA VAL A 73 2.16 1.04 -5.44
C VAL A 73 1.27 -0.10 -5.94
N LEU A 74 1.85 -1.11 -6.63
CA LEU A 74 1.10 -2.27 -7.10
C LEU A 74 0.47 -3.07 -5.96
N SER A 75 1.19 -3.23 -4.84
CA SER A 75 0.69 -3.91 -3.64
C SER A 75 -0.52 -3.19 -3.04
N VAL A 76 -0.51 -1.85 -3.01
CA VAL A 76 -1.63 -1.05 -2.51
C VAL A 76 -2.83 -1.17 -3.47
N ILE A 77 -2.61 -1.05 -4.79
CA ILE A 77 -3.68 -1.24 -5.78
C ILE A 77 -4.34 -2.61 -5.65
N TYR A 78 -3.52 -3.67 -5.51
CA TYR A 78 -4.01 -5.03 -5.31
C TYR A 78 -4.84 -5.15 -4.02
N ARG A 79 -4.35 -4.59 -2.90
CA ARG A 79 -5.09 -4.56 -1.62
C ARG A 79 -6.42 -3.85 -1.73
N ILE A 80 -6.46 -2.68 -2.36
CA ILE A 80 -7.69 -1.90 -2.54
C ILE A 80 -8.71 -2.68 -3.37
N ARG A 81 -8.29 -3.27 -4.51
CA ARG A 81 -9.18 -4.07 -5.37
C ARG A 81 -9.75 -5.29 -4.63
N LYS A 82 -8.91 -6.05 -3.95
CA LYS A 82 -9.33 -7.25 -3.21
C LYS A 82 -10.30 -6.90 -2.08
N LYS A 83 -10.01 -5.85 -1.32
CA LYS A 83 -10.84 -5.47 -0.16
C LYS A 83 -12.14 -4.78 -0.57
N SER A 84 -12.15 -4.03 -1.67
CA SER A 84 -13.39 -3.47 -2.22
C SER A 84 -14.38 -4.55 -2.66
N ARG A 85 -13.90 -5.69 -3.17
CA ARG A 85 -14.75 -6.85 -3.50
C ARG A 85 -15.37 -7.45 -2.22
N VAL A 86 -14.53 -7.77 -1.23
CA VAL A 86 -14.99 -8.35 0.05
C VAL A 86 -15.97 -7.43 0.78
N LEU A 87 -15.77 -6.11 0.71
CA LEU A 87 -16.68 -5.14 1.34
C LEU A 87 -18.06 -5.10 0.68
N LYS A 88 -18.12 -5.20 -0.65
CA LYS A 88 -19.39 -5.29 -1.37
C LYS A 88 -20.13 -6.57 -1.00
N ASP A 89 -19.42 -7.71 -1.04
CA ASP A 89 -20.01 -9.01 -0.73
C ASP A 89 -20.58 -9.06 0.70
N THR A 90 -19.92 -8.40 1.67
CA THR A 90 -20.43 -8.34 3.05
C THR A 90 -21.60 -7.37 3.24
N LEU A 91 -21.66 -6.28 2.47
CA LEU A 91 -22.78 -5.34 2.49
C LEU A 91 -24.04 -5.95 1.87
N ASP A 92 -23.88 -6.74 0.80
CA ASP A 92 -24.99 -7.40 0.12
C ASP A 92 -25.61 -8.50 1.00
N LEU A 93 -24.78 -9.27 1.72
CA LEU A 93 -25.22 -10.26 2.70
C LEU A 93 -25.93 -9.63 3.92
N GLU A 94 -25.53 -8.43 4.36
CA GLU A 94 -26.23 -7.73 5.45
C GLU A 94 -27.61 -7.22 5.00
N LYS A 95 -27.77 -6.79 3.74
CA LYS A 95 -29.08 -6.39 3.19
C LYS A 95 -30.05 -7.57 3.07
N GLU A 96 -29.58 -8.73 2.61
CA GLU A 96 -30.42 -9.94 2.56
C GLU A 96 -30.92 -10.40 3.93
N LYS A 97 -30.10 -10.23 4.98
CA LYS A 97 -30.46 -10.57 6.37
C LYS A 97 -31.43 -9.60 7.03
N GLU A 98 -31.55 -8.36 6.53
CA GLU A 98 -32.55 -7.40 7.03
C GLU A 98 -33.90 -7.54 6.31
N LEU A 99 -33.94 -8.23 5.16
CA LEU A 99 -35.14 -8.50 4.36
C LEU A 99 -35.86 -9.83 4.70
N LYS A 100 -35.21 -10.70 5.48
CA LYS A 100 -35.78 -11.96 6.02
C LYS A 100 -36.09 -11.81 7.49
#